data_AF-A0A9E5ZN35-F1
#
_entry.id   AF-A0A9E5ZN35-F1
#
_cell.length_a   1.000
_cell.length_b   1.000
_cell.length_c   1.000
_cell.angle_alpha   90.00
_cell.angle_beta   90.00
_cell.angle_gamma   90.00
#
_symmetry.space_group_name_H-M   'P 1'
#
loop_
_entity.id
_entity.type
_entity.pdbx_description
1 polymer ?
#
loop_
_entity_poly.entity_id
_entity_poly.type
_entity_poly.pdbx_seq_one_letter_code
_entity_poly.pdbx_strand_id
1 'polypeptide(L)'
;MLLIPELQLFANEFQTAIPEIKRVQLVGDDSHLSKFTGEMKHSDNEVVLLPVIPSHNLSAKDEDNAKMGDNLWFLILKKYDSKGGYQHEIDTLAVTQVVAKKFVDRLKGLSDGSIKTCIDFEIDLNSVRVDPELNQSQTHGYSISFTRKQNL
;
A
#
# COMPACT_ATOMS: atom_id res chain seq x y z
N MET A 1 5.43 -18.16 -0.05
CA MET A 1 4.13 -17.55 0.30
C MET A 1 4.33 -16.65 1.51
N LEU A 2 3.98 -15.37 1.41
CA LEU A 2 4.00 -14.45 2.55
C LEU A 2 2.82 -14.74 3.48
N LEU A 3 3.03 -14.74 4.79
CA LEU A 3 1.95 -14.93 5.75
C LEU A 3 1.20 -13.61 5.98
N ILE A 4 -0.13 -13.66 6.13
CA ILE A 4 -0.96 -12.48 6.41
C ILE A 4 -0.49 -11.71 7.67
N PRO A 5 -0.13 -12.36 8.80
CA PRO A 5 0.44 -11.66 9.95
C PRO A 5 1.73 -10.91 9.63
N GLU A 6 2.56 -11.43 8.72
CA GLU A 6 3.80 -10.76 8.31
C GLU A 6 3.48 -9.51 7.50
N LEU A 7 2.52 -9.58 6.57
CA LEU A 7 2.07 -8.41 5.82
C LEU A 7 1.49 -7.32 6.73
N GLN A 8 0.68 -7.71 7.72
CA GLN A 8 0.11 -6.78 8.71
C GLN A 8 1.21 -6.11 9.54
N LEU A 9 2.18 -6.90 10.03
CA LEU A 9 3.28 -6.41 10.85
C LEU A 9 4.15 -5.43 10.05
N PHE A 10 4.49 -5.78 8.81
CA PHE A 10 5.21 -4.91 7.88
C PHE A 10 4.47 -3.57 7.69
N ALA A 11 3.17 -3.59 7.42
CA ALA A 11 2.38 -2.38 7.26
C ALA A 11 2.30 -1.52 8.53
N ASN A 12 2.21 -2.14 9.71
CA ASN A 12 2.21 -1.44 11.00
C ASN A 12 3.56 -0.76 11.30
N GLU A 13 4.67 -1.32 10.84
CA GLU A 13 5.97 -0.65 10.96
C GLU A 13 6.05 0.61 10.10
N PHE A 14 5.46 0.59 8.90
CA PHE A 14 5.35 1.78 8.06
C PHE A 14 4.46 2.84 8.70
N GLN A 15 3.37 2.46 9.35
CA GLN A 15 2.55 3.39 10.12
C GLN A 15 3.33 4.04 11.26
N THR A 16 4.10 3.25 12.01
CA THR A 16 4.94 3.75 13.10
C THR A 16 5.99 4.75 12.59
N ALA A 17 6.55 4.50 11.41
CA ALA A 17 7.58 5.35 10.81
C ALA A 17 7.04 6.58 10.06
N ILE A 18 5.79 6.53 9.60
CA ILE A 18 5.15 7.57 8.78
C ILE A 18 3.90 8.04 9.53
N PRO A 19 4.03 9.02 10.45
CA PRO A 19 2.96 9.40 11.38
C PRO A 19 1.74 10.04 10.69
N GLU A 20 1.85 10.41 9.42
CA GLU A 20 0.71 10.82 8.60
C GLU A 20 -0.27 9.66 8.32
N ILE A 21 0.21 8.41 8.33
CA ILE A 21 -0.64 7.22 8.24
C ILE A 21 -1.33 7.05 9.58
N LYS A 22 -2.63 7.33 9.64
CA LYS A 22 -3.42 7.26 10.87
C LYS A 22 -4.03 5.90 11.12
N ARG A 23 -4.20 5.11 10.06
CA ARG A 23 -4.80 3.78 10.15
C ARG A 23 -4.17 2.83 9.14
N VAL A 24 -4.01 1.58 9.55
CA VAL A 24 -3.68 0.45 8.68
C VAL A 24 -4.85 -0.52 8.69
N GLN A 25 -5.26 -0.98 7.51
CA GLN A 25 -6.30 -2.01 7.39
C GLN A 25 -5.96 -2.94 6.22
N LEU A 26 -5.80 -4.23 6.49
CA LEU A 26 -5.70 -5.25 5.45
C LEU A 26 -7.00 -5.32 4.65
N VAL A 27 -6.88 -5.41 3.32
CA VAL A 27 -8.01 -5.60 2.39
C VAL A 27 -7.77 -6.83 1.52
N GLY A 28 -8.77 -7.69 1.41
CA GLY A 28 -8.69 -8.90 0.57
C GLY A 28 -9.15 -8.67 -0.87
N ASP A 29 -10.09 -7.75 -1.06
CA ASP A 29 -10.72 -7.43 -2.34
C ASP A 29 -11.41 -6.06 -2.28
N ASP A 30 -12.00 -5.66 -3.41
CA ASP A 30 -12.73 -4.39 -3.55
C ASP A 30 -13.96 -4.28 -2.64
N SER A 31 -14.54 -5.41 -2.23
CA SER A 31 -15.70 -5.42 -1.32
C SER A 31 -15.30 -5.01 0.09
N HIS A 32 -14.16 -5.53 0.58
CA HIS A 32 -13.56 -5.13 1.85
C HIS A 32 -13.10 -3.68 1.81
N LEU A 33 -12.48 -3.25 0.70
CA LEU A 33 -12.07 -1.87 0.49
C LEU A 33 -13.28 -0.92 0.59
N SER A 34 -14.35 -1.20 -0.17
CA SER A 34 -15.54 -0.35 -0.18
C SER A 34 -16.26 -0.31 1.16
N LYS A 35 -16.29 -1.42 1.89
CA LYS A 35 -16.84 -1.45 3.25
C LYS A 35 -16.03 -0.55 4.19
N PHE A 36 -14.71 -0.70 4.19
CA PHE A 36 -13.84 0.09 5.04
C PHE A 36 -13.90 1.59 4.71
N THR A 37 -13.81 1.96 3.43
CA THR A 37 -13.90 3.38 3.05
C THR A 37 -15.30 3.96 3.29
N GLY A 38 -16.34 3.13 3.27
CA GLY A 38 -17.69 3.49 3.70
C GLY A 38 -17.76 3.90 5.17
N GLU A 39 -17.01 3.23 6.04
CA GLU A 39 -16.93 3.51 7.48
C GLU A 39 -16.09 4.76 7.82
N MET A 40 -15.15 5.14 6.95
CA MET A 40 -14.37 6.38 7.10
C MET A 40 -15.29 7.60 7.03
N LYS A 41 -15.15 8.54 7.96
CA LYS A 41 -15.88 9.82 7.88
C LYS A 41 -15.03 10.85 7.16
N HIS A 42 -15.67 11.75 6.41
CA HIS A 42 -14.98 12.86 5.75
C HIS A 42 -14.24 13.75 6.75
N SER A 43 -14.82 13.92 7.96
CA SER A 43 -14.24 14.68 9.06
C SER A 43 -12.91 14.12 9.57
N ASP A 44 -12.64 12.83 9.33
CA ASP A 44 -11.49 12.18 9.92
C ASP A 44 -10.19 12.74 9.30
N ASN A 45 -10.24 13.25 8.05
CA ASN A 45 -9.09 13.85 7.35
C ASN A 45 -7.83 12.95 7.36
N GLU A 46 -8.02 11.66 7.59
CA GLU A 46 -6.98 10.65 7.82
C GLU A 46 -6.43 10.13 6.49
N VAL A 47 -5.11 9.98 6.41
CA VAL A 47 -4.48 9.13 5.39
C VAL A 47 -4.41 7.72 5.95
N VAL A 48 -4.85 6.74 5.16
CA VAL A 48 -4.88 5.32 5.52
C VAL A 48 -3.95 4.52 4.63
N LEU A 49 -3.36 3.47 5.18
CA LEU A 49 -2.56 2.49 4.46
C LEU A 49 -3.32 1.17 4.39
N LEU A 50 -3.55 0.66 3.19
CA LEU A 50 -4.29 -0.57 2.95
C LEU A 50 -3.40 -1.57 2.21
N PRO A 51 -2.76 -2.51 2.91
CA PRO A 51 -2.09 -3.62 2.27
C PRO A 51 -3.14 -4.55 1.67
N VAL A 52 -2.98 -4.90 0.40
CA VAL A 52 -3.83 -5.85 -0.31
C VAL A 52 -3.28 -7.25 -0.09
N ILE A 53 -4.14 -8.18 0.31
CA ILE A 53 -3.74 -9.58 0.48
C ILE A 53 -3.36 -10.15 -0.89
N PRO A 54 -2.10 -10.58 -1.08
CA PRO A 54 -1.67 -11.10 -2.38
C PRO A 54 -2.38 -12.41 -2.71
N SER A 55 -2.68 -12.61 -3.99
CA SER A 55 -3.12 -13.90 -4.50
C SER A 55 -1.92 -14.82 -4.68
N HIS A 56 -2.05 -16.09 -4.25
CA HIS A 56 -0.97 -17.07 -4.37
C HIS A 56 -1.36 -18.17 -5.36
N ASN A 57 -0.55 -18.35 -6.41
CA ASN A 57 -0.73 -19.45 -7.36
C ASN A 57 0.18 -20.63 -7.00
N LEU A 58 -0.34 -21.56 -6.20
CA LEU A 58 0.38 -22.77 -5.77
C LEU A 58 0.60 -23.80 -6.90
N SER A 59 0.01 -23.59 -8.07
CA SER A 59 0.09 -24.51 -9.22
C SER A 59 1.03 -24.03 -10.32
N ALA A 60 1.76 -22.93 -10.11
CA ALA A 60 2.74 -22.43 -11.05
C ALA A 60 3.85 -23.47 -11.27
N LYS A 61 3.95 -24.01 -12.49
CA LYS A 61 4.97 -24.99 -12.90
C LYS A 61 6.25 -24.35 -13.45
N ASP A 62 6.24 -23.03 -13.59
CA ASP A 62 7.29 -22.25 -14.23
C ASP A 62 7.70 -21.11 -13.27
N GLU A 63 9.00 -20.86 -13.13
CA GLU A 63 9.55 -19.88 -12.18
C GLU A 63 9.00 -18.46 -12.43
N ASP A 64 8.77 -18.11 -13.70
CA ASP A 64 8.20 -16.80 -14.06
C ASP A 64 6.75 -16.63 -13.58
N ASN A 65 5.97 -17.71 -13.57
CA ASN A 65 4.60 -17.71 -13.05
C ASN A 65 4.57 -17.74 -11.51
N ALA A 66 5.59 -18.31 -10.87
CA ALA A 66 5.74 -18.28 -9.41
C ALA A 66 6.12 -16.88 -8.91
N LYS A 67 6.98 -16.16 -9.65
CA LYS A 67 7.37 -14.76 -9.35
C LYS A 67 6.20 -13.79 -9.40
N MET A 68 5.21 -14.01 -10.27
CA MET A 68 3.98 -13.20 -10.28
C MET A 68 3.15 -13.33 -8.99
N GLY A 69 3.33 -14.41 -8.22
CA GLY A 69 2.58 -14.68 -6.97
C GLY A 69 3.08 -13.96 -5.72
N ASP A 70 4.17 -13.19 -5.82
CA ASP A 70 4.80 -12.47 -4.71
C ASP A 70 4.80 -10.93 -4.92
N ASN A 71 3.89 -10.45 -5.77
CA ASN A 71 3.61 -9.03 -5.92
C ASN A 71 2.83 -8.53 -4.71
N LEU A 72 3.39 -7.55 -4.02
CA LEU A 72 2.71 -6.81 -2.96
C LEU A 72 2.08 -5.56 -3.53
N TRP A 73 0.94 -5.21 -2.97
CA TRP A 73 0.21 -4.00 -3.33
C TRP A 73 -0.27 -3.31 -2.05
N PHE A 74 0.00 -2.02 -1.97
CA PHE A 74 -0.43 -1.13 -0.91
C PHE A 74 -1.20 0.04 -1.51
N LEU A 75 -2.29 0.46 -0.85
CA LEU A 75 -3.02 1.67 -1.19
C LEU A 75 -2.78 2.70 -0.08
N ILE A 76 -2.41 3.92 -0.45
CA ILE A 76 -2.32 5.07 0.45
C ILE A 76 -3.42 6.02 0.04
N LEU A 77 -4.51 6.03 0.81
CA LEU A 77 -5.75 6.67 0.42
C LEU A 77 -6.18 7.71 1.45
N LYS A 78 -6.98 8.65 0.98
CA LYS A 78 -7.66 9.63 1.81
C LYS A 78 -9.08 9.84 1.30
N LYS A 79 -10.04 9.90 2.22
CA LYS A 79 -11.43 10.19 1.86
C LYS A 79 -11.53 11.59 1.28
N TYR A 80 -12.28 11.70 0.19
CA TYR A 80 -12.44 12.94 -0.55
C TYR A 80 -13.91 13.35 -0.60
N ASP A 81 -14.16 14.65 -0.43
CA ASP A 81 -15.48 15.21 -0.66
C ASP A 81 -15.68 15.55 -2.14
N SER A 82 -16.52 14.77 -2.82
CA SER A 82 -16.97 15.03 -4.20
C SER A 82 -17.54 16.43 -4.44
N LYS A 83 -17.99 17.13 -3.39
CA LYS A 83 -18.49 18.51 -3.48
C LYS A 83 -17.38 19.57 -3.47
N GLY A 84 -16.16 19.20 -3.10
CA GLY A 84 -15.00 20.10 -3.05
C GLY A 84 -14.44 20.49 -4.43
N GLY A 85 -14.89 19.82 -5.50
CA GLY A 85 -14.44 20.08 -6.87
C GLY A 85 -13.00 19.61 -7.14
N TYR A 86 -12.48 20.01 -8.29
CA TYR A 86 -11.19 19.52 -8.80
C TYR A 86 -9.98 19.96 -7.96
N GLN A 87 -9.98 21.19 -7.43
CA GLN A 87 -8.86 21.64 -6.61
C GLN A 87 -8.73 20.80 -5.33
N HIS A 88 -9.85 20.45 -4.69
CA HIS A 88 -9.84 19.60 -3.50
C HIS A 88 -9.35 18.18 -3.81
N GLU A 89 -9.61 17.67 -5.01
CA GLU A 89 -9.06 16.40 -5.48
C GLU A 89 -7.53 16.49 -5.62
N ILE A 90 -7.02 17.53 -6.28
CA ILE A 90 -5.58 17.78 -6.41
C ILE A 90 -4.91 17.95 -5.04
N ASP A 91 -5.52 18.68 -4.11
CA ASP A 91 -4.99 18.86 -2.76
C ASP A 91 -4.94 17.52 -2.00
N THR A 92 -5.94 16.67 -2.19
CA THR A 92 -6.00 15.31 -1.61
C THR A 92 -4.88 14.43 -2.16
N LEU A 93 -4.67 14.47 -3.47
CA LEU A 93 -3.58 13.79 -4.14
C LEU A 93 -2.22 14.33 -3.68
N ALA A 94 -2.04 15.64 -3.56
CA ALA A 94 -0.80 16.22 -3.08
C ALA A 94 -0.44 15.73 -1.66
N VAL A 95 -1.42 15.68 -0.75
CA VAL A 95 -1.22 15.17 0.62
C VAL A 95 -0.83 13.69 0.60
N THR A 96 -1.55 12.86 -0.15
CA THR A 96 -1.28 11.42 -0.22
C THR A 96 0.01 11.11 -0.98
N GLN A 97 0.41 11.92 -1.96
CA GLN A 97 1.67 11.81 -2.69
C GLN A 97 2.88 11.96 -1.76
N VAL A 98 2.82 12.91 -0.82
CA VAL A 98 3.89 13.08 0.18
C VAL A 98 4.05 11.81 1.02
N VAL A 99 2.94 11.20 1.44
CA VAL A 99 2.95 9.95 2.21
C VAL A 99 3.46 8.78 1.36
N ALA A 100 3.03 8.69 0.10
CA ALA A 100 3.50 7.69 -0.84
C ALA A 100 5.01 7.81 -1.11
N LYS A 101 5.52 9.04 -1.24
CA LYS A 101 6.97 9.27 -1.36
C LYS A 101 7.72 8.78 -0.13
N LYS A 102 7.24 9.09 1.09
CA LYS A 102 7.85 8.60 2.34
C LYS A 102 7.85 7.08 2.42
N PHE A 103 6.78 6.44 1.96
CA PHE A 103 6.68 4.99 1.86
C PHE A 103 7.78 4.44 0.93
N VAL A 104 7.91 4.98 -0.28
CA VAL A 104 8.94 4.56 -1.25
C VAL A 104 10.36 4.81 -0.74
N ASP A 105 10.61 5.97 -0.13
CA ASP A 105 11.93 6.28 0.45
C ASP A 105 12.29 5.26 1.54
N ARG A 106 11.31 4.83 2.34
CA ARG A 106 11.50 3.78 3.35
C ARG A 106 11.76 2.42 2.72
N LEU A 107 11.06 2.04 1.65
CA LEU A 107 11.36 0.80 0.90
C LEU A 107 12.81 0.78 0.38
N LYS A 108 13.29 1.92 -0.15
CA LYS A 108 14.69 2.06 -0.59
C LYS A 108 15.67 1.86 0.55
N GLY A 109 15.39 2.45 1.72
CA GLY A 109 16.21 2.27 2.91
C GLY A 109 16.24 0.82 3.44
N LEU A 110 15.17 0.04 3.22
CA LEU A 110 15.20 -1.40 3.51
C LEU A 110 16.13 -2.14 2.55
N SER A 111 16.05 -1.83 1.25
CA SER A 111 16.86 -2.49 0.23
C SER A 111 18.35 -2.18 0.30
N ASP A 112 18.76 -1.00 0.80
CA ASP A 112 20.17 -0.64 0.98
C ASP A 112 20.71 -0.96 2.39
N GLY A 113 19.86 -1.51 3.26
CA GLY A 113 20.20 -1.91 4.62
C GLY A 113 20.32 -0.76 5.63
N SER A 114 20.02 0.48 5.24
CA SER A 114 20.00 1.64 6.16
C SER A 114 18.84 1.61 7.14
N ILE A 115 17.76 0.91 6.80
CA ILE A 115 16.58 0.68 7.63
C ILE A 115 16.42 -0.83 7.82
N LYS A 116 16.04 -1.25 9.02
CA LYS A 116 15.66 -2.63 9.31
C LYS A 116 14.18 -2.70 9.69
N THR A 117 13.52 -3.75 9.24
CA THR A 117 12.17 -4.17 9.63
C THR A 117 12.26 -5.41 10.51
N CYS A 118 11.22 -5.70 11.29
CA CYS A 118 11.12 -6.94 12.06
C CYS A 118 10.99 -8.20 11.19
N ILE A 119 10.63 -8.03 9.92
CA ILE A 119 10.55 -9.09 8.92
C ILE A 119 11.59 -8.81 7.85
N ASP A 120 12.34 -9.83 7.47
CA ASP A 120 13.29 -9.72 6.37
C ASP A 120 12.52 -9.66 5.04
N PHE A 121 12.53 -8.48 4.42
CA PHE A 121 11.84 -8.20 3.18
C PHE A 121 12.85 -7.77 2.13
N GLU A 122 13.26 -8.72 1.28
CA GLU A 122 14.01 -8.38 0.09
C GLU A 122 13.08 -7.87 -1.02
N ILE A 123 13.31 -6.65 -1.46
CA ILE A 123 12.48 -5.96 -2.45
C ILE A 123 13.26 -5.84 -3.76
N ASP A 124 12.61 -6.10 -4.89
CA ASP A 124 13.14 -5.67 -6.18
C ASP A 124 12.78 -4.20 -6.43
N LEU A 125 13.73 -3.28 -6.19
CA LEU A 125 13.49 -1.85 -6.37
C LEU A 125 13.13 -1.48 -7.82
N ASN A 126 13.53 -2.29 -8.81
CA ASN A 126 13.19 -2.05 -10.22
C ASN A 126 11.71 -2.39 -10.52
N SER A 127 11.07 -3.14 -9.64
CA SER A 127 9.66 -3.51 -9.75
C SER A 127 8.70 -2.49 -9.11
N VAL A 128 9.24 -1.51 -8.37
CA VAL A 128 8.42 -0.53 -7.65
C VAL A 128 7.66 0.36 -8.64
N ARG A 129 6.33 0.30 -8.57
CA ARG A 129 5.41 1.17 -9.31
C ARG A 129 4.58 1.98 -8.34
N VAL A 130 4.31 3.22 -8.71
CA VAL A 130 3.51 4.17 -7.92
C VAL A 130 2.52 4.82 -8.88
N ASP A 131 1.25 4.49 -8.74
CA ASP A 131 0.20 4.93 -9.66
C ASP A 131 -0.85 5.74 -8.90
N PRO A 132 -1.39 6.84 -9.48
CA PRO A 132 -2.47 7.59 -8.85
C PRO A 132 -3.77 6.78 -8.89
N GLU A 133 -4.49 6.75 -7.78
CA GLU A 133 -5.79 6.09 -7.65
C GLU A 133 -6.87 7.15 -7.47
N LEU A 134 -7.82 7.18 -8.43
CA LEU A 134 -8.90 8.16 -8.45
C LEU A 134 -10.25 7.52 -8.19
N ASN A 135 -11.01 8.11 -7.28
CA ASN A 135 -12.38 7.73 -6.95
C ASN A 135 -12.53 6.23 -6.62
N GLN A 136 -11.49 5.65 -6.01
CA GLN A 136 -11.56 4.28 -5.53
C GLN A 136 -12.37 4.30 -4.23
N SER A 137 -13.65 3.97 -4.34
CA SER A 137 -14.60 3.94 -3.22
C SER A 137 -14.65 5.26 -2.41
N GLN A 138 -14.79 6.40 -3.10
CA GLN A 138 -14.81 7.76 -2.54
C GLN A 138 -13.50 8.21 -1.88
N THR A 139 -12.39 7.65 -2.31
CA THR A 139 -11.06 8.07 -1.88
C THR A 139 -10.19 8.42 -3.08
N HIS A 140 -9.17 9.23 -2.82
CA HIS A 140 -8.08 9.47 -3.75
C HIS A 140 -6.75 9.18 -3.07
N GLY A 141 -5.76 8.80 -3.86
CA GLY A 141 -4.40 8.67 -3.39
C GLY A 141 -3.52 7.94 -4.38
N TYR A 142 -2.74 6.99 -3.87
CA TYR A 142 -1.77 6.26 -4.67
C TYR A 142 -1.76 4.78 -4.32
N SER A 143 -1.62 3.95 -5.35
CA SER A 143 -1.21 2.58 -5.23
C SER A 143 0.30 2.49 -5.32
N ILE A 144 0.88 1.58 -4.53
CA ILE A 144 2.30 1.22 -4.58
C ILE A 144 2.35 -0.29 -4.72
N SER A 145 2.98 -0.77 -5.78
CA SER A 145 3.18 -2.21 -6.00
C SER A 145 4.64 -2.54 -6.25
N PHE A 146 5.07 -3.71 -5.81
CA PHE A 146 6.42 -4.21 -6.03
C PHE A 146 6.48 -5.73 -5.83
N THR A 147 7.47 -6.35 -6.46
CA THR A 147 7.76 -7.77 -6.33
C THR A 147 8.75 -7.99 -5.17
N ARG A 148 8.41 -8.94 -4.29
CA ARG A 148 9.35 -9.44 -3.29
C ARG A 148 10.33 -10.42 -3.96
N LYS A 149 11.63 -10.31 -3.65
CA LYS A 149 12.60 -11.31 -4.07
C LYS A 149 12.40 -12.58 -3.24
N GLN A 150 12.26 -13.72 -3.91
CA GLN A 150 12.36 -15.01 -3.25
C GLN A 150 13.81 -15.48 -3.37
N ASN A 151 14.47 -15.68 -2.23
CA ASN A 151 15.68 -16.49 -2.19
C ASN A 151 15.25 -17.94 -2.39
N LEU A 152 15.47 -18.47 -3.61
CA LEU A 152 15.43 -19.90 -3.89
C LEU A 152 16.75 -20.54 -3.46
#